data_AF-A0A7V5BDP0-F1
#
_entry.id   AF-A0A7V5BDP0-F1
#
_cell.length_a   1.000
_cell.length_b   1.000
_cell.length_c   1.000
_cell.angle_alpha   90.00
_cell.angle_beta   90.00
_cell.angle_gamma   90.00
#
_symmetry.space_group_name_H-M   'P 1'
#
loop_
_entity.id
_entity.type
_entity.pdbx_description
1 polymer ?
#
loop_
_entity_poly.entity_id
_entity_poly.type
_entity_poly.pdbx_seq_one_letter_code
_entity_poly.pdbx_strand_id
1 'polypeptide(L)'
;MKSLTTFFYLALAFSFFACANNTTQAKQADAAAATETAATTPAPTKNRIEVMEFYSTHRCVTCNAIEANTKYTLNTYFPKELKDGTITYNNLNVDEEPNFET
;
A
#
# COMPACT_ATOMS: atom_id res chain seq x y z
N MET A 1 46.75 8.57 4.43
CA MET A 1 45.72 9.58 4.80
C MET A 1 44.33 9.32 4.19
N LYS A 2 43.98 8.08 3.79
CA LYS A 2 42.61 7.68 3.37
C LYS A 2 41.94 6.68 4.32
N SER A 3 42.72 6.13 5.27
CA SER A 3 42.24 5.15 6.26
C SER A 3 41.62 5.81 7.50
N LEU A 4 42.06 7.03 7.88
CA LEU A 4 41.60 7.73 9.07
C LEU A 4 40.16 8.29 8.92
N THR A 5 39.74 8.63 7.70
CA THR A 5 38.37 9.09 7.41
C THR A 5 37.36 7.95 7.46
N THR A 6 37.75 6.72 7.09
CA THR A 6 36.90 5.52 7.17
C THR A 6 36.55 5.13 8.61
N PHE A 7 37.47 5.34 9.56
CA PHE A 7 37.19 5.10 10.99
C PHE A 7 36.18 6.09 11.57
N PHE A 8 36.16 7.33 11.08
CA PHE A 8 35.20 8.36 11.50
C PHE A 8 33.76 8.03 11.06
N TYR A 9 33.58 7.41 9.89
CA TYR A 9 32.26 6.98 9.41
C TYR A 9 31.72 5.72 10.10
N LEU A 10 32.60 4.82 10.56
CA LEU A 10 32.19 3.59 11.25
C LEU A 10 31.67 3.87 12.68
N ALA A 11 32.18 4.92 13.34
CA ALA A 11 31.76 5.32 14.69
C ALA A 11 30.38 6.00 14.73
N LEU A 12 29.94 6.61 13.61
CA LEU A 12 28.66 7.31 13.49
C LEU A 12 27.46 6.37 13.27
N ALA A 13 27.70 5.09 12.94
CA ALA A 13 26.67 4.09 12.67
C ALA A 13 26.12 3.39 13.93
N PHE A 14 26.75 3.55 15.10
CA PHE A 14 26.35 2.86 16.34
C PHE A 14 25.43 3.66 17.27
N SER A 15 25.08 4.91 16.91
CA SER A 15 24.36 5.83 17.81
C SER A 15 22.83 5.69 17.83
N PHE A 16 22.24 4.72 17.13
CA PHE A 16 20.77 4.62 16.97
C PHE A 16 20.07 3.46 17.70
N PHE A 17 20.75 2.70 18.57
CA PHE A 17 20.11 1.63 19.36
C PHE A 17 19.80 2.01 20.82
N ALA A 18 19.51 3.29 21.09
CA ALA A 18 19.22 3.79 22.44
C ALA A 18 17.74 4.10 22.70
N CYS A 19 16.82 3.25 22.23
CA CYS A 19 15.50 3.11 22.87
C CYS A 19 15.43 1.73 23.54
N ALA A 20 15.75 1.73 24.83
CA ALA A 20 15.58 0.62 25.73
C ALA A 20 14.10 0.47 26.15
N ASN A 21 13.65 -0.78 26.15
CA ASN A 21 12.77 -1.49 27.09
C ASN A 21 11.60 -0.76 27.76
N ASN A 22 10.41 -1.36 27.60
CA ASN A 22 9.40 -1.35 28.65
C ASN A 22 9.30 -2.76 29.27
N THR A 23 9.52 -2.80 30.58
CA THR A 23 9.32 -3.92 31.50
C THR A 23 7.89 -4.47 31.41
N THR A 24 7.72 -5.80 31.49
CA THR A 24 6.96 -6.49 32.55
C THR A 24 6.87 -7.99 32.21
N GLN A 25 7.54 -8.81 33.02
CA GLN A 25 7.14 -10.20 33.22
C GLN A 25 5.86 -10.21 34.06
N ALA A 26 4.81 -10.90 33.59
CA ALA A 26 4.02 -11.82 34.40
C ALA A 26 2.83 -12.35 33.58
N LYS A 27 2.78 -13.68 33.42
CA LYS A 27 1.75 -14.57 33.97
C LYS A 27 1.47 -15.72 33.01
N GLN A 28 1.98 -16.89 33.40
CA GLN A 28 1.51 -18.20 32.96
C GLN A 28 -0.02 -18.25 33.13
N ALA A 29 -0.74 -18.36 32.01
CA ALA A 29 -2.17 -18.58 32.00
C ALA A 29 -2.44 -20.08 32.08
N ASP A 30 -3.29 -20.42 33.05
CA ASP A 30 -3.88 -21.72 33.28
C ASP A 30 -4.41 -22.39 32.01
N ALA A 31 -4.22 -23.70 31.95
CA ALA A 31 -4.97 -24.56 31.05
C ALA A 31 -6.45 -24.51 31.44
N ALA A 32 -7.27 -23.92 30.60
CA ALA A 32 -8.71 -24.17 30.58
C ALA A 32 -9.07 -24.58 29.14
N ALA A 33 -9.49 -25.83 29.02
CA ALA A 33 -10.04 -26.38 27.80
C ALA A 33 -11.20 -25.51 27.33
N ALA A 34 -11.03 -24.89 26.17
CA ALA A 34 -12.11 -24.39 25.35
C ALA A 34 -11.88 -24.99 23.96
N THR A 35 -12.83 -25.81 23.52
CA THR A 35 -12.94 -26.31 22.16
C THR A 35 -13.09 -25.11 21.22
N GLU A 36 -11.98 -24.63 20.67
CA GLU A 36 -11.99 -23.66 19.57
C GLU A 36 -12.11 -24.43 18.25
N THR A 37 -13.33 -24.40 17.71
CA THR A 37 -13.52 -24.51 16.26
C THR A 37 -12.52 -23.58 15.60
N ALA A 38 -11.61 -24.13 14.78
CA ALA A 38 -10.61 -23.39 14.04
C ALA A 38 -11.26 -22.23 13.29
N ALA A 39 -11.21 -21.03 13.86
CA ALA A 39 -11.54 -19.81 13.19
C ALA A 39 -10.45 -19.60 12.15
N THR A 40 -10.78 -19.84 10.88
CA THR A 40 -9.95 -19.40 9.75
C THR A 40 -9.71 -17.91 9.92
N THR A 41 -8.53 -17.56 10.43
CA THR A 41 -8.10 -16.16 10.53
C THR A 41 -8.26 -15.55 9.14
N PRO A 42 -9.07 -14.49 8.96
CA PRO A 42 -9.12 -13.80 7.69
C PRO A 42 -7.71 -13.36 7.36
N ALA A 43 -7.21 -13.72 6.18
CA ALA A 43 -5.92 -13.23 5.72
C ALA A 43 -5.90 -11.70 5.85
N PRO A 44 -4.77 -11.09 6.28
CA PRO A 44 -4.70 -9.65 6.46
C PRO A 44 -5.11 -8.96 5.17
N THR A 45 -6.10 -8.08 5.24
CA THR A 45 -6.56 -7.31 4.08
C THR A 45 -5.42 -6.43 3.61
N LYS A 46 -4.83 -6.77 2.46
CA LYS A 46 -3.76 -5.99 1.85
C LYS A 46 -4.32 -4.60 1.48
N ASN A 47 -3.64 -3.54 1.90
CA ASN A 47 -3.98 -2.18 1.48
C ASN A 47 -3.85 -2.08 -0.05
N ARG A 48 -4.82 -1.41 -0.68
CA ARG A 48 -4.87 -1.18 -2.12
C ARG A 48 -5.19 0.29 -2.43
N ILE A 49 -4.81 0.74 -3.60
CA ILE A 49 -5.13 2.05 -4.14
C ILE A 49 -6.00 1.85 -5.38
N GLU A 50 -7.12 2.55 -5.44
CA GLU A 50 -8.06 2.49 -6.55
C GLU A 50 -8.13 3.87 -7.20
N VAL A 51 -7.55 3.99 -8.40
CA VAL A 51 -7.56 5.23 -9.18
C VAL A 51 -8.83 5.23 -10.02
N MET A 52 -9.79 6.09 -9.67
CA MET A 52 -11.06 6.20 -10.37
C MET A 52 -11.10 7.48 -11.20
N GLU A 53 -11.30 7.35 -12.50
CA GLU A 53 -11.55 8.45 -13.43
C GLU A 53 -13.00 8.35 -13.91
N PHE A 54 -13.80 9.36 -13.57
CA PHE A 54 -15.18 9.48 -14.02
C PHE A 54 -15.25 10.46 -15.18
N TYR A 55 -16.02 10.12 -16.22
CA TYR A 55 -16.19 10.95 -17.40
C TYR A 55 -17.60 10.82 -17.96
N SER A 56 -18.07 11.82 -18.70
CA SER A 56 -19.27 11.71 -19.52
C SER A 56 -18.92 11.34 -20.95
N THR A 57 -19.89 10.84 -21.72
CA THR A 57 -19.77 10.52 -23.15
C THR A 57 -19.28 11.73 -23.96
N HIS A 58 -19.64 12.94 -23.51
CA HIS A 58 -19.20 14.19 -24.13
C HIS A 58 -17.80 14.60 -23.65
N ARG A 59 -16.76 14.02 -24.28
CA ARG A 59 -15.37 14.29 -23.94
C ARG A 59 -14.74 15.39 -24.82
N CYS A 60 -14.02 16.29 -24.18
CA CYS A 60 -13.17 17.26 -24.88
C CYS A 60 -11.72 16.74 -25.01
N VAL A 61 -10.89 17.44 -25.79
CA VAL A 61 -9.48 17.09 -25.99
C VAL A 61 -8.70 17.01 -24.68
N THR A 62 -9.05 17.83 -23.69
CA THR A 62 -8.42 17.82 -22.36
C THR A 62 -8.79 16.57 -21.58
N CYS A 63 -10.05 16.11 -21.62
CA CYS A 63 -10.47 14.86 -20.97
C CYS A 63 -9.65 13.68 -21.52
N ASN A 64 -9.52 13.59 -22.85
CA ASN A 64 -8.72 12.53 -23.48
C ASN A 64 -7.24 12.61 -23.11
N ALA A 65 -6.70 13.83 -22.98
CA ALA A 65 -5.32 14.02 -22.55
C ALA A 65 -5.11 13.61 -21.09
N ILE A 66 -6.05 13.88 -20.19
CA ILE A 66 -6.00 13.44 -18.79
C ILE A 66 -5.95 11.91 -18.74
N GLU A 67 -6.88 11.22 -19.40
CA GLU A 67 -6.90 9.75 -19.46
C GLU A 67 -5.56 9.18 -19.97
N ALA A 68 -5.05 9.74 -21.07
CA ALA A 68 -3.80 9.27 -21.68
C ALA A 68 -2.60 9.46 -20.75
N ASN A 69 -2.52 10.61 -20.06
CA ASN A 69 -1.42 10.90 -19.13
C ASN A 69 -1.54 10.08 -17.84
N THR A 70 -2.75 9.82 -17.35
CA THR A 70 -2.99 8.92 -16.20
C THR A 70 -2.51 7.51 -16.53
N LYS A 71 -2.93 6.95 -17.67
CA LYS A 71 -2.47 5.64 -18.14
C LYS A 71 -0.96 5.59 -18.32
N TYR A 72 -0.37 6.62 -18.94
CA TYR A 72 1.08 6.71 -19.11
C TYR A 72 1.82 6.69 -17.77
N THR A 73 1.36 7.50 -16.81
CA THR A 73 1.95 7.62 -15.48
C THR A 73 1.90 6.29 -14.74
N LEU A 74 0.74 5.64 -14.71
CA LEU A 74 0.56 4.36 -14.02
C LEU A 74 1.43 3.26 -14.63
N ASN A 75 1.42 3.14 -15.97
CA ASN A 75 2.21 2.12 -16.67
C ASN A 75 3.73 2.35 -16.57
N THR A 76 4.17 3.61 -16.53
CA THR A 76 5.60 3.95 -16.51
C THR A 76 6.19 3.81 -15.11
N TYR A 77 5.50 4.32 -14.10
CA TYR A 77 6.06 4.48 -12.76
C TYR A 77 5.57 3.45 -11.74
N PHE A 78 4.43 2.78 -12.01
CA PHE A 78 3.84 1.79 -11.11
C PHE A 78 3.49 0.44 -11.78
N PRO A 79 4.32 -0.10 -12.71
CA PRO A 79 3.96 -1.30 -13.46
C PRO A 79 3.87 -2.55 -12.58
N LYS A 80 4.63 -2.62 -11.48
CA LYS A 80 4.61 -3.76 -10.55
C LYS A 80 3.32 -3.77 -9.74
N GLU A 81 2.94 -2.61 -9.23
CA GLU A 81 1.74 -2.39 -8.40
C GLU A 81 0.46 -2.59 -9.21
N LEU A 82 0.46 -2.20 -10.49
CA LEU A 82 -0.60 -2.54 -11.43
C LEU A 82 -0.66 -4.07 -11.65
N LYS A 83 0.49 -4.70 -11.89
CA LYS A 83 0.56 -6.15 -12.17
C LYS A 83 0.14 -7.00 -10.97
N ASP A 84 0.47 -6.59 -9.76
CA ASP A 84 0.16 -7.32 -8.53
C ASP A 84 -1.16 -6.90 -7.84
N GLY A 85 -1.91 -5.98 -8.47
CA GLY A 85 -3.21 -5.50 -8.01
C GLY A 85 -3.17 -4.58 -6.80
N THR A 86 -1.99 -4.09 -6.38
CA THR A 86 -1.88 -3.07 -5.35
C THR A 86 -2.47 -1.74 -5.81
N ILE A 87 -2.36 -1.43 -7.10
CA ILE A 87 -3.05 -0.31 -7.76
C ILE A 87 -4.00 -0.86 -8.82
N THR A 88 -5.25 -0.39 -8.81
CA THR A 88 -6.20 -0.57 -9.90
C THR A 88 -6.54 0.76 -10.54
N TYR A 89 -6.88 0.75 -11.82
CA TYR A 89 -7.35 1.93 -12.55
C TYR A 89 -8.70 1.64 -13.18
N ASN A 90 -9.71 2.40 -12.76
CA ASN A 90 -11.07 2.31 -13.26
C ASN A 90 -11.40 3.59 -14.01
N ASN A 91 -11.91 3.44 -15.22
CA ASN A 91 -12.33 4.53 -16.07
C ASN A 91 -13.82 4.34 -16.38
N LEU A 92 -14.67 5.18 -15.80
CA LEU A 92 -16.12 4.98 -15.69
C LEU A 92 -16.88 6.07 -16.42
N ASN A 93 -17.66 5.68 -17.44
CA ASN A 93 -18.57 6.58 -18.13
C ASN A 93 -19.84 6.77 -17.29
N VAL A 94 -20.05 7.96 -16.73
CA VAL A 94 -21.21 8.24 -15.88
C VAL A 94 -22.53 8.30 -16.65
N ASP A 95 -22.49 8.35 -17.97
CA ASP A 95 -23.70 8.37 -18.81
C ASP A 95 -24.17 6.95 -19.22
N GLU A 96 -23.41 5.91 -18.88
CA GLU A 96 -23.80 4.53 -19.16
C GLU A 96 -24.86 4.05 -18.15
N GLU A 97 -25.98 3.50 -18.63
CA GLU A 97 -27.09 3.03 -17.79
C GLU A 97 -26.68 2.13 -16.62
N PRO A 98 -25.72 1.18 -16.75
CA PRO A 98 -25.26 0.38 -15.63
C PRO A 98 -24.62 1.17 -14.46
N ASN A 99 -24.23 2.42 -14.70
CA ASN A 99 -23.57 3.28 -13.72
C ASN A 99 -24.54 4.28 -13.06
N PHE A 100 -25.84 4.24 -13.39
CA PHE A 100 -26.85 5.06 -12.71
C PHE A 100 -27.22 4.46 -11.35
N GLU A 101 -27.43 5.32 -10.36
CA GLU A 101 -28.11 4.89 -9.13
C GLU A 101 -29.62 4.74 -9.42
N THR A 102 -30.14 3.53 -9.22
CA THR A 102 -31.55 3.18 -9.41
C THR A 102 -32.25 2.91 -8.08
#